data_AF-A0A963A9S8-F1
#
_entry.id   AF-A0A963A9S8-F1
#
_cell.length_a   1.000
_cell.length_b   1.000
_cell.length_c   1.000
_cell.angle_alpha   90.00
_cell.angle_beta   90.00
_cell.angle_gamma   90.00
#
_symmetry.space_group_name_H-M   'P 1'
#
loop_
_entity.id
_entity.type
_entity.pdbx_description
1 polymer ?
#
loop_
_entity_poly.entity_id
_entity_poly.type
_entity_poly.pdbx_seq_one_letter_code
_entity_poly.pdbx_strand_id
1 'polypeptide(L)'
;MTKAPITFIIDGRTYSLRPTAGDAIRAMPAGDREQLLELLEAVREQERGSRAAVDAVVQRTRAVATGSGLAATSARPERLGSGDVDALMARLVMEEQRNRKPPLTRGSLYKWAGMGIVAVVLFVLIL
;
A
#
# COMPACT_ATOMS: atom_id res chain seq x y z
N MET A 1 -28.60 -8.40 5.27
CA MET A 1 -27.60 -8.59 4.19
C MET A 1 -26.48 -9.48 4.71
N THR A 2 -26.35 -10.71 4.21
CA THR A 2 -25.26 -11.62 4.61
C THR A 2 -24.01 -11.30 3.79
N LYS A 3 -22.93 -10.86 4.46
CA LYS A 3 -21.63 -10.61 3.80
C LYS A 3 -21.00 -11.92 3.34
N ALA A 4 -20.36 -11.88 2.17
CA ALA A 4 -19.64 -13.02 1.59
C ALA A 4 -18.49 -13.48 2.50
N PRO A 5 -18.14 -14.79 2.48
CA PRO A 5 -16.96 -15.28 3.20
C PRO A 5 -15.67 -14.69 2.61
N ILE A 6 -14.71 -14.40 3.47
CA ILE A 6 -13.38 -13.90 3.12
C ILE A 6 -12.42 -15.08 3.23
N THR A 7 -11.70 -15.36 2.14
CA THR A 7 -10.69 -16.41 2.09
C THR A 7 -9.30 -15.79 2.11
N PHE A 8 -8.42 -16.32 2.97
CA PHE A 8 -7.04 -15.87 3.12
C PHE A 8 -6.14 -17.06 3.46
N ILE A 9 -4.83 -16.87 3.33
CA ILE A 9 -3.83 -17.92 3.53
C ILE A 9 -2.83 -17.45 4.57
N ILE A 10 -2.60 -18.25 5.61
CA ILE A 10 -1.60 -18.00 6.67
C ILE A 10 -0.70 -19.23 6.74
N ASP A 11 0.61 -19.05 6.61
CA ASP A 11 1.60 -20.15 6.64
C ASP A 11 1.25 -21.35 5.72
N GLY A 12 0.72 -21.05 4.53
CA GLY A 12 0.31 -22.06 3.54
C GLY A 12 -1.01 -22.77 3.84
N ARG A 13 -1.72 -22.40 4.90
CA ARG A 13 -3.05 -22.91 5.26
C ARG A 13 -4.13 -21.92 4.82
N THR A 14 -5.11 -22.43 4.09
CA THR A 14 -6.24 -21.64 3.61
C THR A 14 -7.35 -21.61 4.64
N TYR A 15 -7.77 -20.40 5.01
CA TYR A 15 -8.87 -20.15 5.92
C TYR A 15 -9.99 -19.41 5.18
N SER A 16 -11.25 -19.76 5.49
CA SER A 16 -12.42 -19.06 4.97
C SER A 16 -13.31 -18.65 6.14
N LEU A 17 -13.34 -17.35 6.43
CA LEU A 17 -14.08 -16.80 7.56
C LEU A 17 -15.27 -15.97 7.10
N ARG A 18 -16.40 -16.13 7.79
CA ARG A 18 -17.52 -15.20 7.71
C ARG A 18 -17.46 -14.22 8.90
N PRO A 19 -18.00 -13.01 8.77
CA PRO A 19 -17.98 -12.02 9.86
C PRO A 19 -18.63 -12.49 11.17
N THR A 20 -19.48 -13.51 11.13
CA THR A 20 -20.17 -14.09 12.30
C THR A 20 -19.59 -15.44 12.75
N ALA A 21 -18.54 -15.95 12.09
CA ALA A 21 -17.99 -17.28 12.35
C ALA A 21 -16.96 -17.26 13.48
N GLY A 22 -17.40 -16.88 14.69
CA GLY A 22 -16.55 -16.81 15.89
C GLY A 22 -15.93 -18.18 16.25
N ASP A 23 -16.65 -19.26 16.02
CA ASP A 23 -16.17 -20.62 16.30
C ASP A 23 -15.03 -21.04 15.35
N ALA A 24 -15.09 -20.61 14.08
CA ALA A 24 -14.03 -20.86 13.11
C ALA A 24 -12.73 -20.14 13.50
N ILE A 25 -12.84 -18.92 14.06
CA ILE A 25 -11.69 -18.17 14.58
C ILE A 25 -11.09 -18.88 15.80
N ARG A 26 -11.92 -19.41 16.71
CA ARG A 26 -11.44 -20.14 17.91
C ARG A 26 -10.74 -21.45 17.55
N ALA A 27 -11.18 -22.12 16.48
CA ALA A 27 -10.57 -23.36 16.01
C ALA A 27 -9.21 -23.16 15.33
N MET A 28 -8.85 -21.93 14.94
CA MET A 28 -7.53 -21.63 14.35
C MET A 28 -6.40 -21.84 15.37
N PRO A 29 -5.21 -22.31 14.95
CA PRO A 29 -4.02 -22.35 15.80
C PRO A 29 -3.67 -20.97 16.37
N ALA A 30 -3.06 -20.93 17.56
CA ALA A 30 -2.76 -19.66 18.23
C ALA A 30 -1.85 -18.74 17.40
N GLY A 31 -0.77 -19.28 16.81
CA GLY A 31 0.14 -18.50 15.96
C GLY A 31 -0.56 -17.90 14.74
N ASP A 32 -1.38 -18.68 14.04
CA ASP A 32 -2.12 -18.21 12.87
C ASP A 32 -3.13 -17.12 13.24
N ARG A 33 -3.72 -17.15 14.45
CA ARG A 33 -4.60 -16.09 14.95
C ARG A 33 -3.84 -14.80 15.25
N GLU A 34 -2.65 -14.90 15.83
CA GLU A 34 -1.80 -13.74 16.11
C GLU A 34 -1.42 -13.02 14.81
N GLN A 35 -1.00 -13.77 13.79
CA GLN A 35 -0.70 -13.20 12.47
C GLN A 35 -1.92 -12.54 11.82
N LEU A 36 -3.11 -13.15 11.94
CA LEU A 36 -4.35 -12.55 11.45
C LEU A 36 -4.66 -11.23 12.17
N LEU A 37 -4.47 -11.18 13.49
CA LEU A 37 -4.67 -9.96 14.28
C LEU A 37 -3.70 -8.85 13.87
N GLU A 38 -2.42 -9.18 13.70
CA GLU A 38 -1.39 -8.24 13.24
C GLU A 38 -1.74 -7.67 11.85
N LEU A 39 -2.18 -8.53 10.92
CA LEU A 39 -2.62 -8.10 9.60
C LEU A 39 -3.84 -7.18 9.68
N LEU A 40 -4.84 -7.53 10.49
CA LEU A 40 -6.04 -6.71 10.65
C LEU A 40 -5.73 -5.35 11.29
N GLU A 41 -4.77 -5.29 12.22
CA GLU A 41 -4.30 -4.06 12.82
C GLU A 41 -3.58 -3.18 11.80
N ALA A 42 -2.67 -3.76 11.00
CA ALA A 42 -1.99 -3.06 9.92
C ALA A 42 -2.98 -2.48 8.89
N VAL A 43 -3.98 -3.27 8.48
CA VAL A 43 -5.04 -2.81 7.57
C VAL A 43 -5.85 -1.67 8.20
N ARG A 44 -6.20 -1.78 9.48
CA ARG A 44 -6.93 -0.74 10.20
C ARG A 44 -6.15 0.57 10.28
N GLU A 45 -4.85 0.50 10.54
CA GLU A 45 -4.00 1.68 10.61
C GLU A 45 -3.82 2.33 9.23
N GLN A 46 -3.67 1.52 8.18
CA GLN A 46 -3.66 2.00 6.80
C GLN A 46 -4.98 2.68 6.42
N GLU A 47 -6.13 2.12 6.78
CA GLU A 47 -7.43 2.75 6.53
C GLU A 47 -7.57 4.10 7.25
N ARG A 48 -7.11 4.20 8.51
CA ARG A 48 -7.11 5.47 9.25
C ARG A 48 -6.24 6.51 8.56
N GLY A 49 -5.03 6.14 8.16
CA GLY A 49 -4.13 7.02 7.41
C GLY A 49 -4.72 7.45 6.06
N SER A 50 -5.37 6.54 5.35
CA SER A 50 -6.03 6.84 4.08
C SER A 50 -7.22 7.78 4.24
N ARG A 51 -8.08 7.57 5.26
CA ARG A 51 -9.19 8.49 5.56
C ARG A 51 -8.68 9.87 5.96
N ALA A 52 -7.65 9.95 6.80
CA ALA A 52 -7.04 11.23 7.18
C ALA A 52 -6.41 11.95 5.98
N ALA A 53 -5.80 11.22 5.04
CA ALA A 53 -5.27 11.80 3.81
C ALA A 53 -6.38 12.33 2.89
N VAL A 54 -7.49 11.59 2.75
CA VAL A 54 -8.66 12.02 1.98
C VAL A 54 -9.29 13.25 2.62
N ASP A 55 -9.50 13.25 3.94
CA ASP A 55 -10.03 14.40 4.67
C ASP A 55 -9.11 15.62 4.57
N ALA A 56 -7.79 15.44 4.61
CA ALA A 56 -6.83 16.52 4.40
C ALA A 56 -6.86 17.08 2.96
N VAL A 57 -7.07 16.23 1.95
CA VAL A 57 -7.24 16.67 0.56
C VAL A 57 -8.57 17.42 0.38
N VAL A 58 -9.65 16.93 1.00
CA VAL A 58 -10.97 17.59 0.98
C VAL A 58 -10.92 18.93 1.73
N GLN A 59 -10.24 19.00 2.88
CA GLN A 59 -10.06 20.25 3.61
C GLN A 59 -9.13 21.21 2.88
N ARG A 60 -8.07 20.74 2.21
CA ARG A 60 -7.20 21.60 1.40
C ARG A 60 -7.93 22.14 0.18
N THR A 61 -8.73 21.33 -0.51
CA THR A 61 -9.58 21.80 -1.62
C THR A 61 -10.68 22.74 -1.14
N ARG A 62 -11.26 22.51 0.04
CA ARG A 62 -12.23 23.42 0.65
C ARG A 62 -11.58 24.72 1.15
N ALA A 63 -10.39 24.68 1.73
CA ALA A 63 -9.63 25.88 2.13
C ALA A 63 -9.19 26.70 0.91
N VAL A 64 -8.86 26.06 -0.22
CA VAL A 64 -8.64 26.75 -1.50
C VAL A 64 -9.95 27.36 -2.05
N ALA A 65 -11.09 26.69 -1.87
CA ALA A 65 -12.41 27.21 -2.27
C ALA A 65 -12.94 28.33 -1.34
N THR A 66 -12.56 28.33 -0.06
CA THR A 66 -13.07 29.29 0.95
C THR A 66 -12.06 30.40 1.28
N GLY A 67 -10.78 30.23 0.93
CA GLY A 67 -9.68 31.16 1.17
C GLY A 67 -9.35 32.09 0.01
N SER A 68 -10.17 32.12 -1.04
CA SER A 68 -10.01 33.07 -2.17
C SER A 68 -10.92 34.29 -2.02
N GLY A 69 -11.07 34.76 -0.78
CA GLY A 69 -11.63 36.06 -0.46
C GLY A 69 -10.49 36.97 -0.02
N LEU A 70 -10.17 37.95 -0.86
CA LEU A 70 -9.23 39.08 -0.66
C LEU A 70 -7.80 38.88 -1.21
N ALA A 71 -7.67 39.37 -2.44
CA ALA A 71 -6.48 39.97 -3.06
C ALA A 71 -5.39 39.03 -3.62
N ALA A 72 -5.63 38.54 -4.84
CA ALA A 72 -4.61 38.60 -5.89
C ALA A 72 -5.29 38.66 -7.27
N THR A 73 -5.40 39.89 -7.77
CA THR A 73 -5.32 40.30 -9.17
C THR A 73 -5.95 39.39 -10.23
N SER A 74 -7.11 39.82 -10.74
CA SER A 74 -7.57 39.66 -12.13
C SER A 74 -6.77 38.64 -12.98
N ALA A 75 -7.05 37.35 -12.81
CA ALA A 75 -6.74 36.36 -13.83
C ALA A 75 -7.99 36.23 -14.70
N ARG A 76 -8.00 37.05 -15.76
CA ARG A 76 -8.84 36.91 -16.93
C ARG A 76 -8.92 35.43 -17.34
N PRO A 77 -10.07 34.91 -17.79
CA PRO A 77 -10.19 33.54 -18.28
C PRO A 77 -9.53 33.44 -19.66
N GLU A 78 -8.21 33.61 -19.72
CA GLU A 78 -7.41 33.35 -20.90
C GLU A 78 -7.00 31.88 -20.86
N ARG A 79 -7.68 31.10 -21.70
CA ARG A 79 -7.18 29.90 -22.38
C ARG A 79 -5.93 29.30 -21.73
N LEU A 80 -6.12 28.23 -20.96
CA LEU A 80 -5.08 27.27 -20.60
C LEU A 80 -4.27 26.95 -21.86
N GLY A 81 -3.06 27.50 -21.95
CA GLY A 81 -2.17 27.32 -23.08
C GLY A 81 -1.64 25.89 -23.08
N SER A 82 -1.36 25.34 -24.26
CA SER A 82 -0.82 23.99 -24.44
C SER A 82 0.43 23.69 -23.60
N GLY A 83 1.17 24.72 -23.18
CA GLY A 83 2.36 24.58 -22.33
C GLY A 83 2.08 24.10 -20.89
N ASP A 84 0.89 24.35 -20.33
CA ASP A 84 0.57 23.90 -18.97
C ASP A 84 0.30 22.39 -18.92
N VAL A 85 -0.22 21.82 -20.01
CA VAL A 85 -0.43 20.37 -20.13
C VAL A 85 0.92 19.65 -20.21
N ASP A 86 1.88 20.20 -20.96
CA ASP A 86 3.23 19.64 -21.05
C ASP A 86 3.96 19.72 -19.70
N ALA A 87 3.77 20.80 -18.93
CA ALA A 87 4.36 20.91 -17.59
C ALA A 87 3.79 19.86 -16.62
N LEU A 88 2.49 19.57 -16.70
CA LEU A 88 1.85 18.51 -15.91
C LEU A 88 2.31 17.11 -16.36
N MET A 89 2.43 16.87 -17.66
CA MET A 89 2.92 15.61 -18.20
C MET A 89 4.39 15.36 -17.82
N ALA A 90 5.25 16.37 -17.94
CA ALA A 90 6.64 16.29 -17.53
C ALA A 90 6.78 15.95 -16.03
N ARG A 91 5.93 16.56 -15.19
CA ARG A 91 5.90 16.28 -13.77
C ARG A 91 5.42 14.86 -13.46
N LEU A 92 4.39 14.38 -14.16
CA LEU A 92 3.88 13.02 -13.99
C LEU A 92 4.93 11.97 -14.37
N VAL A 93 5.65 12.19 -15.47
CA VAL A 93 6.74 11.31 -15.93
C VAL A 93 7.91 11.30 -14.96
N MET A 94 8.28 12.46 -14.41
CA MET A 94 9.33 12.54 -13.38
C MET A 94 8.95 11.81 -12.09
N GLU A 95 7.69 11.93 -11.64
CA GLU A 95 7.20 11.21 -10.47
C GLU A 95 7.16 9.69 -10.71
N GLU A 96 6.77 9.23 -11.91
CA GLU A 96 6.79 7.80 -12.25
C GLU A 96 8.21 7.24 -12.25
N GLN A 97 9.18 7.94 -12.87
CA GLN A 97 10.58 7.49 -12.87
C GLN A 97 11.18 7.47 -11.47
N ARG A 98 10.80 8.41 -10.60
CA ARG A 98 11.25 8.43 -9.20
C ARG A 98 10.67 7.29 -8.37
N ASN A 99 9.46 6.82 -8.70
CA ASN A 99 8.80 5.71 -8.01
C ASN A 99 9.07 4.33 -8.63
N ARG A 100 9.78 4.25 -9.76
CA ARG A 100 10.30 2.97 -10.27
C ARG A 100 11.38 2.47 -9.31
N LYS A 101 10.99 1.56 -8.43
CA LYS A 101 11.89 0.78 -7.58
C LYS A 101 13.01 0.22 -8.47
N PRO A 102 14.28 0.37 -8.07
CA PRO A 102 15.41 -0.07 -8.87
C PRO A 102 15.20 -1.54 -9.24
N PRO A 103 15.28 -1.92 -10.52
CA PRO A 103 15.12 -3.31 -10.90
C PRO A 103 16.17 -4.11 -10.14
N LEU A 104 15.71 -5.07 -9.33
CA LEU A 104 16.56 -6.04 -8.65
C LEU A 104 17.52 -6.61 -9.69
N THR A 105 18.76 -6.15 -9.65
CA THR A 105 19.77 -6.50 -10.64
C THR A 105 19.97 -8.02 -10.54
N ARG A 106 20.04 -8.71 -11.68
CA ARG A 106 20.18 -10.18 -11.73
C ARG A 106 21.35 -10.69 -10.89
N GLY A 107 22.38 -9.86 -10.69
CA GLY A 107 23.51 -10.14 -9.80
C GLY A 107 23.17 -10.19 -8.31
N SER A 108 22.17 -9.43 -7.84
CA SER A 108 21.73 -9.48 -6.44
C SER A 108 20.98 -10.79 -6.14
N LEU A 109 20.11 -11.25 -7.06
CA LEU A 109 19.43 -12.54 -6.91
C LEU A 109 20.42 -13.71 -6.85
N TYR A 110 21.48 -13.69 -7.67
CA TYR A 110 22.48 -14.77 -7.68
C TYR A 110 23.30 -14.83 -6.39
N LYS A 111 23.59 -13.67 -5.78
CA LYS A 111 24.26 -13.61 -4.46
C LYS A 111 23.39 -14.23 -3.37
N TRP A 112 22.09 -13.90 -3.34
CA TRP A 112 21.16 -14.48 -2.37
C TRP A 112 20.96 -15.98 -2.57
N ALA A 113 20.82 -16.44 -3.82
CA ALA A 113 20.70 -17.87 -4.14
C ALA A 113 21.96 -18.66 -3.75
N GLY A 114 23.15 -18.14 -4.08
CA GLY A 114 24.41 -18.77 -3.72
C GLY A 114 24.63 -18.85 -2.21
N MET A 115 24.30 -17.78 -1.48
CA MET A 115 24.42 -17.75 -0.02
C MET A 115 23.46 -18.74 0.65
N GLY A 116 22.24 -18.91 0.11
CA GLY A 116 21.31 -19.93 0.57
C GLY A 116 21.84 -21.35 0.40
N ILE A 117 22.42 -21.66 -0.77
CA ILE A 117 22.99 -22.99 -1.05
C ILE A 117 24.14 -23.30 -0.10
N VAL A 118 25.06 -22.35 0.10
CA VAL A 118 26.20 -22.52 1.02
C VAL A 118 25.71 -22.75 2.45
N ALA A 119 24.72 -21.98 2.91
CA ALA A 119 24.16 -22.15 4.25
C ALA A 119 23.52 -23.54 4.44
N VAL A 120 22.80 -24.05 3.45
CA VAL A 120 22.19 -25.39 3.49
C VAL A 120 23.27 -26.47 3.55
N VAL A 121 24.31 -26.39 2.72
CA VAL A 121 25.42 -27.36 2.73
C VAL A 121 26.12 -27.37 4.08
N LEU A 122 26.37 -26.19 4.67
CA LEU A 122 26.98 -26.06 5.99
C LEU A 122 26.10 -26.64 7.09
N PHE A 123 24.78 -26.44 7.00
CA PHE A 123 23.81 -26.98 7.95
C PHE A 123 23.76 -28.50 7.91
N VAL A 124 23.79 -29.10 6.71
CA VAL A 124 23.82 -30.56 6.54
C VAL A 124 25.13 -31.18 7.03
N LEU A 125 26.26 -30.47 6.95
CA LEU A 125 27.56 -30.94 7.44
C LEU A 125 27.70 -30.91 8.96
N ILE A 126 26.96 -30.01 9.63
CA ILE A 126 26.99 -29.85 11.09
C ILE A 126 25.97 -30.80 11.77
N LEU A 127 24.93 -31.21 11.04
CA LEU A 127 23.92 -32.16 11.51
C LEU A 127 24.41 -33.61 11.42
#